data_AF-A0AAW8FKJ1-F1
#
_entry.id   AF-A0AAW8FKJ1-F1
#
_cell.length_a   1.000
_cell.length_b   1.000
_cell.length_c   1.000
_cell.angle_alpha   90.00
_cell.angle_beta   90.00
_cell.angle_gamma   90.00
#
_symmetry.space_group_name_H-M   'P 1'
#
loop_
_entity.id
_entity.type
_entity.pdbx_description
1 polymer ?
#
loop_
_entity_poly.entity_id
_entity_poly.type
_entity_poly.pdbx_seq_one_letter_code
_entity_poly.pdbx_strand_id
1 'polypeptide(L)'
;MANPGYGKRSAPDQRPRTAHDFTHLPPREAAIAAYLDRLPDGADISVKTLAKTLPYGQCALGTALNRLQQAGHLRRGREKLAADSGSAHWITRSWWSRTARDDDWWAAFTRGDVPEDTPPPPTRSRAHMLLAALGRETPSLSLSAADCAALAPLVTEWFARGATEEVVRHALTSGLPTRSTTRPPCSAAA
;
A
#
# COMPACT_ATOMS: atom_id res chain seq x y z
N MET A 1 -14.83 8.58 26.49
CA MET A 1 -14.55 9.41 25.31
C MET A 1 -13.30 10.22 25.58
N ALA A 2 -12.44 10.38 24.57
CA ALA A 2 -11.28 11.26 24.66
C ALA A 2 -11.71 12.75 24.69
N ASN A 3 -10.87 13.63 25.26
CA ASN A 3 -11.09 15.08 25.19
C ASN A 3 -11.14 15.57 23.73
N PRO A 4 -11.85 16.68 23.43
CA PRO A 4 -11.95 17.21 22.07
C PRO A 4 -10.56 17.39 21.44
N GLY A 5 -10.30 16.65 20.37
CA GLY A 5 -9.01 16.65 19.67
C GLY A 5 -8.01 15.55 20.08
N TYR A 6 -8.33 14.78 21.13
CA TYR A 6 -7.61 13.58 21.54
C TYR A 6 -8.31 12.33 21.02
N GLY A 7 -7.55 11.28 20.70
CA GLY A 7 -8.09 9.96 20.37
C GLY A 7 -7.55 9.36 19.07
N LYS A 8 -7.65 8.04 18.96
CA LYS A 8 -7.25 7.26 17.79
C LYS A 8 -8.02 7.75 16.55
N ARG A 9 -7.31 8.05 15.47
CA ARG A 9 -7.87 8.19 14.12
C ARG A 9 -7.22 7.19 13.19
N SER A 10 -8.01 6.31 12.64
CA SER A 10 -7.59 5.29 11.71
C SER A 10 -7.29 5.94 10.35
N ALA A 11 -6.12 5.67 9.80
CA ALA A 11 -5.81 6.03 8.41
C ALA A 11 -6.76 5.29 7.45
N PRO A 12 -7.11 5.89 6.29
CA PRO A 12 -7.94 5.23 5.27
C PRO A 12 -7.25 4.00 4.65
N ASP A 13 -8.01 3.22 3.87
CA ASP A 13 -7.52 2.11 3.03
C ASP A 13 -6.76 0.99 3.75
N GLN A 14 -7.20 0.67 4.98
CA GLN A 14 -6.60 -0.44 5.72
C GLN A 14 -6.99 -1.78 5.11
N ARG A 15 -5.97 -2.59 4.78
CA ARG A 15 -6.17 -3.97 4.33
C ARG A 15 -6.97 -4.77 5.37
N PRO A 16 -7.69 -5.83 4.96
CA PRO A 16 -8.36 -6.73 5.89
C PRO A 16 -7.41 -7.22 7.00
N ARG A 17 -7.93 -7.42 8.21
CA ARG A 17 -7.16 -7.90 9.37
C ARG A 17 -6.56 -9.27 9.05
N THR A 18 -5.27 -9.44 9.31
CA THR A 18 -4.58 -10.74 9.19
C THR A 18 -3.81 -11.07 10.46
N ALA A 19 -3.53 -12.35 10.69
CA ALA A 19 -2.68 -12.78 11.80
C ALA A 19 -1.22 -12.27 11.65
N HIS A 20 -0.83 -11.79 10.46
CA HIS A 20 0.55 -11.44 10.12
C HIS A 20 0.86 -9.94 10.27
N ASP A 21 -0.13 -9.10 10.60
CA ASP A 21 0.02 -7.63 10.52
C ASP A 21 1.14 -7.08 11.42
N PHE A 22 1.39 -7.72 12.57
CA PHE A 22 2.33 -7.24 13.59
C PHE A 22 3.47 -8.23 13.90
N THR A 23 3.70 -9.23 13.04
CA THR A 23 4.70 -10.29 13.30
C THR A 23 6.15 -9.78 13.32
N HIS A 24 6.41 -8.61 12.74
CA HIS A 24 7.71 -7.95 12.74
C HIS A 24 8.01 -7.18 14.05
N LEU A 25 7.01 -7.03 14.92
CA LEU A 25 7.15 -6.36 16.22
C LEU A 25 7.44 -7.40 17.32
N PRO A 26 8.11 -7.00 18.41
CA PRO A 26 8.24 -7.90 19.56
C PRO A 26 6.86 -8.23 20.15
N PRO A 27 6.70 -9.38 20.85
CA PRO A 27 5.38 -9.91 21.22
C PRO A 27 4.50 -8.95 22.01
N ARG A 28 5.10 -8.13 22.87
CA ARG A 28 4.40 -7.13 23.69
C ARG A 28 3.82 -6.03 22.83
N GLU A 29 4.63 -5.45 21.96
CA GLU A 29 4.24 -4.39 21.03
C GLU A 29 3.19 -4.89 20.04
N ALA A 30 3.33 -6.13 19.54
CA ALA A 30 2.33 -6.76 18.68
C ALA A 30 0.98 -6.93 19.39
N ALA A 31 0.97 -7.36 20.66
CA ALA A 31 -0.24 -7.47 21.46
C ALA A 31 -0.91 -6.10 21.71
N ILE A 32 -0.10 -5.07 22.01
CA ILE A 32 -0.59 -3.70 22.18
C ILE A 32 -1.13 -3.16 20.85
N ALA A 33 -0.44 -3.39 19.73
CA ALA A 33 -0.88 -2.99 18.40
C ALA A 33 -2.22 -3.62 18.03
N ALA A 34 -2.38 -4.93 18.26
CA ALA A 34 -3.64 -5.63 18.04
C ALA A 34 -4.78 -5.10 18.92
N TYR A 35 -4.48 -4.69 20.16
CA TYR A 35 -5.45 -4.02 21.02
C TYR A 35 -5.86 -2.65 20.47
N LEU A 36 -4.88 -1.81 20.11
CA LEU A 36 -5.12 -0.49 19.53
C LEU A 36 -5.92 -0.58 18.21
N ASP A 37 -5.64 -1.56 17.37
CA ASP A 37 -6.34 -1.80 16.10
C ASP A 37 -7.85 -2.04 16.29
N ARG A 38 -8.25 -2.66 17.39
CA ARG A 38 -9.66 -2.97 17.71
C ARG A 38 -10.40 -1.81 18.37
N LEU A 39 -9.70 -0.79 18.86
CA LEU A 39 -10.34 0.37 19.45
C LEU A 39 -11.09 1.18 18.39
N PRO A 40 -12.29 1.71 18.70
CA PRO A 40 -13.00 2.62 17.80
C PRO A 40 -12.23 3.93 17.63
N ASP A 41 -12.51 4.63 16.53
CA ASP A 41 -12.01 5.99 16.36
C ASP A 41 -12.53 6.91 17.47
N GLY A 42 -11.68 7.83 17.92
CA GLY A 42 -11.92 8.67 19.09
C GLY A 42 -11.61 8.00 20.44
N ALA A 43 -11.15 6.75 20.46
CA ALA A 43 -10.68 6.11 21.69
C ALA A 43 -9.40 6.79 22.22
N ASP A 44 -9.32 7.00 23.53
CA ASP A 44 -8.13 7.53 24.19
C ASP A 44 -7.03 6.46 24.22
N ILE A 45 -5.92 6.74 23.53
CA ILE A 45 -4.73 5.87 23.46
C ILE A 45 -3.55 6.40 24.29
N SER A 46 -3.84 7.20 25.32
CA SER A 46 -2.82 7.68 26.25
C SER A 46 -2.24 6.52 27.03
N VAL A 47 -0.97 6.64 27.41
CA VAL A 47 -0.29 5.69 28.30
C VAL A 47 -1.11 5.45 29.57
N LYS A 48 -1.70 6.52 30.14
CA LYS A 48 -2.49 6.43 31.37
C LYS A 48 -3.79 5.66 31.17
N THR A 49 -4.47 5.83 30.04
CA THR A 49 -5.71 5.11 29.74
C THR A 49 -5.42 3.64 29.39
N LEU A 50 -4.37 3.38 28.62
CA LEU A 50 -3.95 2.02 28.30
C LEU A 50 -3.51 1.24 29.55
N ALA A 51 -2.81 1.88 30.49
CA ALA A 51 -2.37 1.26 31.74
C ALA A 51 -3.53 0.82 32.66
N LYS A 52 -4.74 1.33 32.46
CA LYS A 52 -5.94 0.88 33.21
C LYS A 52 -6.53 -0.43 32.69
N THR A 53 -6.22 -0.78 31.44
CA THR A 53 -6.87 -1.90 30.73
C THR A 53 -5.90 -3.01 30.39
N LEU A 54 -4.64 -2.68 30.12
CA LEU A 54 -3.60 -3.63 29.75
C LEU A 54 -2.76 -4.05 30.97
N PRO A 55 -2.23 -5.28 30.98
CA PRO A 55 -1.39 -5.80 32.06
C PRO A 55 0.05 -5.26 31.99
N TYR A 56 0.23 -3.98 31.62
CA TYR A 56 1.53 -3.34 31.43
C TYR A 56 1.60 -2.01 32.18
N GLY A 57 2.76 -1.78 32.82
CA GLY A 57 3.02 -0.49 33.49
C GLY A 57 3.16 0.68 32.49
N GLN A 58 3.00 1.90 33.00
CA GLN A 58 3.05 3.13 32.18
C GLN A 58 4.35 3.28 31.39
N CYS A 59 5.50 2.95 31.99
CA CYS A 59 6.80 3.03 31.31
C CYS A 59 6.87 2.05 30.11
N ALA A 60 6.43 0.81 30.31
CA ALA A 60 6.40 -0.20 29.25
C ALA A 60 5.46 0.18 28.10
N LEU A 61 4.30 0.77 28.42
CA LEU A 61 3.38 1.29 27.40
C LEU A 61 3.97 2.49 26.66
N GLY A 62 4.67 3.39 27.34
CA GLY A 62 5.41 4.49 26.71
C GLY A 62 6.44 3.97 25.70
N THR A 63 7.26 3.01 26.11
CA THR A 63 8.25 2.35 25.23
C THR A 63 7.57 1.67 24.04
N ALA A 64 6.50 0.91 24.28
CA ALA A 64 5.78 0.21 23.22
C ALA A 64 5.20 1.20 22.20
N LEU A 65 4.56 2.29 22.64
CA LEU A 65 4.01 3.30 21.74
C LEU A 65 5.11 4.01 20.92
N ASN A 66 6.29 4.24 21.50
CA ASN A 66 7.43 4.80 20.76
C ASN A 66 7.94 3.80 19.70
N ARG A 67 7.99 2.50 20.02
CA ARG A 67 8.36 1.46 19.05
C ARG A 67 7.33 1.33 17.92
N LEU A 68 6.05 1.42 18.23
CA LEU A 68 4.99 1.43 17.22
C LEU A 68 5.07 2.67 16.32
N GLN A 69 5.50 3.80 16.87
CA GLN A 69 5.77 5.00 16.08
C GLN A 69 6.99 4.82 15.18
N GLN A 70 8.09 4.26 15.69
CA GLN A 70 9.28 3.96 14.89
C GLN A 70 9.02 2.91 13.79
N ALA A 71 8.14 1.95 14.05
CA ALA A 71 7.70 0.96 13.09
C ALA A 71 6.65 1.50 12.09
N GLY A 72 6.25 2.78 12.20
CA GLY A 72 5.37 3.42 11.23
C GLY A 72 3.87 3.16 11.42
N HIS A 73 3.46 2.53 12.53
CA HIS A 73 2.05 2.24 12.82
C HIS A 73 1.32 3.38 13.53
N LEU A 74 2.06 4.26 14.20
CA LEU A 74 1.52 5.34 15.01
C LEU A 74 2.18 6.66 14.63
N ARG A 75 1.38 7.68 14.31
CA ARG A 75 1.86 9.05 14.16
C ARG A 75 1.23 9.93 15.22
N ARG A 76 2.04 10.79 15.84
CA ARG A 76 1.58 11.83 16.76
C ARG A 76 2.03 13.17 16.23
N GLY A 77 1.11 14.11 16.09
CA GLY A 77 1.41 15.44 15.56
C GLY A 77 0.50 16.49 16.14
N ARG A 78 0.92 17.75 15.98
CA ARG A 78 0.09 18.90 16.34
C ARG A 78 -0.49 19.48 15.06
N GLU A 79 -1.80 19.50 14.96
CA GLU A 79 -2.52 20.12 13.87
C GLU A 79 -3.07 21.46 14.34
N LYS A 80 -2.83 22.53 13.57
CA LYS A 80 -3.40 23.84 13.84
C LYS A 80 -4.79 23.87 13.20
N LEU A 81 -5.83 23.73 14.01
CA LEU A 81 -7.19 23.86 13.52
C LEU A 81 -7.56 25.34 13.54
N ALA A 82 -7.79 25.92 12.37
CA ALA A 82 -8.41 27.23 12.27
C ALA A 82 -9.89 27.06 12.63
N ALA A 83 -10.32 27.69 13.73
CA ALA A 83 -11.73 27.79 14.03
C ALA A 83 -12.37 28.88 13.17
N ASP A 84 -13.64 28.70 12.80
CA ASP A 84 -14.42 29.68 12.02
C ASP A 84 -14.51 31.05 12.72
N SER A 85 -14.23 31.11 14.03
CA SER A 85 -14.13 32.34 14.83
C SER A 85 -12.80 33.09 14.70
N GLY A 86 -11.89 32.67 13.81
CA GLY A 86 -10.57 33.30 13.62
C GLY A 86 -9.51 32.94 14.67
N SER A 87 -9.84 32.09 15.65
CA SER A 87 -8.89 31.55 16.63
C SER A 87 -8.26 30.25 16.12
N ALA A 88 -6.95 30.11 16.26
CA ALA A 88 -6.24 28.89 15.92
C ALA A 88 -5.89 28.09 17.16
N HIS A 89 -6.40 26.87 17.27
CA HIS A 89 -6.07 25.97 18.37
C HIS A 89 -5.13 24.87 17.88
N TRP A 90 -4.03 24.65 18.62
CA TRP A 90 -3.14 23.53 18.40
C TRP A 90 -3.72 22.28 19.05
N ILE A 91 -4.06 21.28 18.23
CA ILE A 91 -4.62 20.02 18.70
C ILE A 91 -3.58 18.92 18.53
N THR A 92 -3.28 18.19 19.61
CA THR A 92 -2.42 17.00 19.53
C THR A 92 -3.24 15.81 19.05
N ARG A 93 -3.00 15.37 17.82
CA ARG A 93 -3.68 14.23 17.21
C ARG A 93 -2.79 13.00 17.19
N SER A 94 -3.42 11.84 17.30
CA SER A 94 -2.76 10.54 17.13
C SER A 94 -3.44 9.74 16.04
N TRP A 95 -2.68 9.38 15.01
CA TRP A 95 -3.15 8.60 13.88
C TRP A 95 -2.60 7.18 13.96
N TRP A 96 -3.46 6.21 13.70
CA TRP A 96 -3.16 4.78 13.74
C TRP A 96 -3.29 4.19 12.34
N SER A 97 -2.31 3.38 11.94
CA SER A 97 -2.37 2.57 10.73
C SER A 97 -1.94 1.14 11.05
N ARG A 98 -2.76 0.18 10.64
CA ARG A 98 -2.40 -1.24 10.67
C ARG A 98 -1.24 -1.56 9.74
N THR A 99 -1.20 -0.92 8.57
CA THR A 99 -0.07 -1.01 7.65
C THR A 99 1.02 -0.05 8.11
N ALA A 100 2.25 -0.53 8.26
CA ALA A 100 3.39 0.34 8.53
C ALA A 100 3.57 1.37 7.40
N ARG A 101 3.70 2.65 7.76
CA ARG A 101 3.94 3.76 6.84
C ARG A 101 5.25 4.45 7.20
N ASP A 102 6.02 4.81 6.18
CA ASP A 102 7.22 5.62 6.36
C ASP A 102 6.88 7.09 6.72
N ASP A 103 7.91 7.83 7.12
CA ASP A 103 7.77 9.21 7.55
C ASP A 103 7.30 10.15 6.43
N ASP A 104 7.70 9.90 5.17
CA ASP A 104 7.29 10.70 4.01
C ASP A 104 5.79 10.55 3.74
N TRP A 105 5.27 9.31 3.80
CA TRP A 105 3.83 9.05 3.72
C TRP A 105 3.07 9.76 4.85
N TRP A 106 3.53 9.66 6.10
CA TRP A 106 2.90 10.35 7.23
C TRP A 106 2.95 11.88 7.10
N ALA A 107 4.03 12.42 6.54
CA ALA A 107 4.17 13.84 6.28
C ALA A 107 3.19 14.31 5.19
N ALA A 108 3.06 13.56 4.10
CA ALA A 108 2.03 13.80 3.09
C ALA A 108 0.62 13.71 3.70
N PHE A 109 0.37 12.73 4.57
CA PHE A 109 -0.95 12.51 5.19
C PHE A 109 -1.37 13.69 6.04
N THR A 110 -0.43 14.20 6.83
CA THR A 110 -0.69 15.33 7.73
C THR A 110 -0.90 16.65 6.95
N ARG A 111 -0.38 16.75 5.72
CA ARG A 111 -0.62 17.89 4.81
C ARG A 111 -1.91 17.76 3.99
N GLY A 112 -2.49 16.56 3.90
CA GLY A 112 -3.63 16.26 3.03
C GLY A 112 -3.24 15.83 1.61
N ASP A 113 -1.96 15.54 1.37
CA ASP A 113 -1.39 15.24 0.05
C ASP A 113 -1.21 13.73 -0.22
N VAL A 114 -1.81 12.84 0.59
CA VAL A 114 -1.56 11.40 0.41
C VAL A 114 -2.16 10.91 -0.90
N PRO A 115 -1.34 10.34 -1.80
CA PRO A 115 -1.86 9.54 -2.91
C PRO A 115 -2.59 8.35 -2.31
N GLU A 116 -3.82 8.08 -2.76
CA GLU A 116 -4.53 6.82 -2.42
C GLU A 116 -3.55 5.65 -2.52
N ASP A 117 -3.56 4.79 -1.50
CA ASP A 117 -2.67 3.66 -1.41
C ASP A 117 -2.89 2.77 -2.62
N THR A 118 -2.03 2.89 -3.63
CA THR A 118 -2.02 1.93 -4.72
C THR A 118 -1.62 0.61 -4.07
N PRO A 119 -2.50 -0.40 -4.02
CA PRO A 119 -2.18 -1.66 -3.39
C PRO A 119 -0.88 -2.20 -4.01
N PRO A 120 -0.04 -2.91 -3.23
CA PRO A 120 1.17 -3.54 -3.76
C PRO A 120 0.74 -4.34 -4.99
N PRO A 121 1.52 -4.29 -6.09
CA PRO A 121 1.10 -4.93 -7.33
C PRO A 121 0.66 -6.35 -6.98
N PRO A 122 -0.60 -6.72 -7.29
CA PRO A 122 -1.10 -8.04 -6.96
C PRO A 122 -0.08 -9.04 -7.49
N THR A 123 0.27 -10.05 -6.68
CA THR A 123 1.12 -11.18 -7.06
C THR A 123 0.92 -11.43 -8.55
N ARG A 124 1.93 -11.10 -9.38
CA ARG A 124 1.78 -10.92 -10.84
C ARG A 124 0.80 -11.95 -11.36
N SER A 125 -0.36 -11.50 -11.84
CA SER A 125 -1.44 -12.41 -12.22
C SER A 125 -0.90 -13.45 -13.22
N ARG A 126 -1.48 -14.65 -13.24
CA ARG A 126 -1.09 -15.71 -14.19
C ARG A 126 -1.01 -15.18 -15.63
N ALA A 127 -1.92 -14.28 -15.99
CA ALA A 127 -1.92 -13.52 -17.25
C ALA A 127 -0.66 -12.67 -17.46
N HIS A 128 -0.24 -11.90 -16.44
CA HIS A 128 0.97 -11.10 -16.53
C HIS A 128 2.24 -11.96 -16.64
N MET A 129 2.30 -13.10 -15.93
CA MET A 129 3.43 -14.04 -16.06
C MET A 129 3.51 -14.68 -17.45
N LEU A 130 2.36 -15.06 -18.03
CA LEU A 130 2.30 -15.58 -19.39
C LEU A 130 2.77 -14.54 -20.42
N LEU A 131 2.30 -13.29 -20.32
CA LEU A 131 2.70 -12.19 -21.23
C LEU A 131 4.20 -11.87 -21.11
N ALA A 132 4.73 -11.84 -19.89
CA ALA A 132 6.15 -11.58 -19.65
C ALA A 132 7.06 -12.71 -20.17
N ALA A 133 6.62 -13.96 -20.11
CA ALA A 133 7.33 -15.09 -20.71
C ALA A 133 7.29 -15.01 -22.25
N LEU A 134 6.12 -14.70 -22.81
CA LEU A 134 5.89 -14.61 -24.25
C LEU A 134 6.76 -13.52 -24.92
N GLY A 135 6.88 -12.35 -24.29
CA GLY A 135 7.75 -11.27 -24.77
C GLY A 135 9.26 -11.57 -24.70
N ARG A 136 9.67 -12.57 -23.90
CA ARG A 136 11.07 -13.06 -23.85
C ARG A 136 11.33 -14.12 -24.91
N GLU A 137 10.36 -14.98 -25.17
CA GLU A 137 10.48 -16.12 -26.08
C GLU A 137 10.20 -15.74 -27.55
N THR A 138 9.49 -14.64 -27.79
CA THR A 138 9.05 -14.23 -29.12
C THR A 138 9.66 -12.86 -29.51
N PRO A 139 10.80 -12.83 -30.24
CA PRO A 139 11.50 -11.59 -30.60
C PRO A 139 10.67 -10.62 -31.47
N SER A 140 9.66 -11.12 -32.18
CA SER A 140 8.72 -10.32 -32.97
C SER A 140 7.68 -9.57 -32.12
N LEU A 141 7.51 -9.95 -30.84
CA LEU A 141 6.51 -9.41 -29.93
C LEU A 141 7.23 -8.78 -28.72
N SER A 142 7.82 -7.60 -28.91
CA SER A 142 8.49 -6.85 -27.84
C SER A 142 7.47 -6.19 -26.91
N LEU A 143 7.09 -6.86 -25.81
CA LEU A 143 6.25 -6.28 -24.76
C LEU A 143 7.11 -5.63 -23.69
N SER A 144 6.84 -4.35 -23.39
CA SER A 144 7.37 -3.72 -22.20
C SER A 144 6.63 -4.19 -20.95
N ALA A 145 7.18 -3.92 -19.76
CA ALA A 145 6.50 -4.19 -18.50
C ALA A 145 5.16 -3.44 -18.37
N ALA A 146 5.07 -2.23 -18.95
CA ALA A 146 3.85 -1.44 -18.99
C ALA A 146 2.78 -2.08 -19.89
N ASP A 147 3.18 -2.60 -21.06
CA ASP A 147 2.28 -3.30 -21.98
C ASP A 147 1.75 -4.60 -21.35
N CYS A 148 2.63 -5.36 -20.67
CA CYS A 148 2.23 -6.55 -19.94
C CYS A 148 1.24 -6.23 -18.81
N ALA A 149 1.36 -5.07 -18.16
CA ALA A 149 0.42 -4.63 -17.13
C ALA A 149 -0.93 -4.23 -17.73
N ALA A 150 -0.93 -3.55 -18.89
CA ALA A 150 -2.15 -3.13 -19.58
C ALA A 150 -2.94 -4.32 -20.17
N LEU A 151 -2.25 -5.35 -20.67
CA LEU A 151 -2.87 -6.53 -21.30
C LEU A 151 -3.31 -7.61 -20.30
N ALA A 152 -2.71 -7.65 -19.11
CA ALA A 152 -3.01 -8.64 -18.07
C ALA A 152 -4.51 -8.76 -17.71
N PRO A 153 -5.31 -7.69 -17.55
CA PRO A 153 -6.74 -7.84 -17.24
C PRO A 153 -7.52 -8.51 -18.38
N LEU A 154 -7.22 -8.17 -19.64
CA LEU A 154 -7.89 -8.75 -20.83
C LEU A 154 -7.61 -10.26 -20.97
N VAL A 155 -6.38 -10.67 -20.68
CA VAL A 155 -6.00 -12.09 -20.67
C VAL A 155 -6.59 -12.83 -19.47
N THR A 156 -6.71 -12.15 -18.31
CA THR A 156 -7.41 -12.71 -17.14
C THR A 156 -8.88 -12.99 -17.45
N GLU A 157 -9.50 -12.11 -18.21
CA GLU A 157 -10.85 -12.26 -18.73
C GLU A 157 -11.01 -13.45 -19.70
N TRP A 158 -9.99 -13.77 -20.50
CA TRP A 158 -9.98 -14.98 -21.34
C TRP A 158 -9.84 -16.25 -20.50
N PHE A 159 -8.99 -16.24 -19.48
CA PHE A 159 -8.88 -17.35 -18.53
C PHE A 159 -10.18 -17.60 -17.77
N ALA A 160 -10.87 -16.53 -17.34
CA ALA A 160 -12.17 -16.62 -16.68
C ALA A 160 -13.25 -17.26 -17.59
N ARG A 161 -13.09 -17.12 -18.91
CA ARG A 161 -13.97 -17.75 -19.93
C ARG A 161 -13.49 -19.15 -20.34
N GLY A 162 -12.44 -19.70 -19.71
CA GLY A 162 -11.95 -21.06 -19.93
C GLY A 162 -10.87 -21.20 -21.01
N ALA A 163 -10.31 -20.10 -21.53
CA ALA A 163 -9.19 -20.17 -22.46
C ALA A 163 -7.95 -20.76 -21.77
N THR A 164 -7.23 -21.67 -22.43
CA THR A 164 -5.96 -22.21 -21.93
C THR A 164 -4.78 -21.32 -22.34
N GLU A 165 -3.63 -21.47 -21.68
CA GLU A 165 -2.42 -20.69 -22.02
C GLU A 165 -1.97 -20.89 -23.46
N GLU A 166 -2.15 -22.10 -24.00
CA GLU A 166 -1.83 -22.42 -25.40
C GLU A 166 -2.71 -21.65 -26.37
N VAL A 167 -4.01 -21.51 -26.06
CA VAL A 167 -4.95 -20.72 -26.88
C VAL A 167 -4.57 -19.24 -26.85
N VAL A 168 -4.25 -18.70 -25.67
CA VAL A 168 -3.81 -17.30 -25.55
C VAL A 168 -2.48 -17.07 -26.30
N ARG A 169 -1.52 -17.98 -26.15
CA ARG A 169 -0.21 -17.91 -26.84
C ARG A 169 -0.40 -17.95 -28.35
N HIS A 170 -1.18 -18.90 -28.85
CA HIS A 170 -1.45 -19.03 -30.29
C HIS A 170 -2.12 -17.77 -30.84
N ALA A 171 -3.17 -17.26 -30.19
CA ALA A 171 -3.87 -16.04 -30.62
C ALA A 171 -2.96 -14.79 -30.67
N LEU A 172 -2.03 -14.65 -29.71
CA LEU A 172 -1.11 -13.51 -29.66
C LEU A 172 0.05 -13.63 -30.66
N THR A 173 0.38 -14.83 -31.13
CA THR A 173 1.55 -15.07 -31.99
C THR A 173 1.21 -15.38 -33.44
N SER A 174 0.01 -15.88 -33.74
CA SER A 174 -0.40 -16.33 -35.08
C SER A 174 -0.58 -15.20 -36.10
N GLY A 175 -0.68 -13.95 -35.66
CA GLY A 175 -0.94 -12.79 -36.52
C GLY A 175 0.20 -11.76 -36.57
N LEU A 176 1.39 -12.09 -36.04
CA LEU A 176 2.48 -11.11 -35.97
C LEU A 176 3.08 -10.82 -37.34
N PRO A 177 3.26 -9.54 -37.72
CA PRO A 177 3.94 -9.20 -38.96
C PRO A 177 5.40 -9.68 -38.88
N THR A 178 5.85 -10.43 -39.89
CA THR A 178 7.28 -10.73 -40.04
C THR A 178 8.02 -9.42 -40.17
N ARG A 179 9.00 -9.15 -39.29
CA ARG A 179 9.84 -7.95 -39.38
C ARG A 179 10.60 -7.99 -40.71
N SER A 180 10.04 -7.38 -41.73
CA SER A 180 10.74 -7.06 -42.97
C SER A 180 11.71 -5.93 -42.65
N THR A 181 12.93 -6.28 -42.29
CA THR A 181 14.05 -5.33 -42.28
C THR A 181 14.39 -4.99 -43.73
N THR A 182 13.57 -4.17 -44.38
CA THR A 182 13.94 -3.56 -45.66
C THR A 182 14.93 -2.45 -45.35
N ARG A 183 16.23 -2.79 -45.36
CA ARG A 183 17.32 -1.81 -45.34
C ARG A 183 17.34 -1.10 -46.70
N PRO A 184 17.18 0.23 -46.79
CA PRO A 184 17.32 0.92 -48.07
C PRO A 184 18.77 0.76 -48.57
N PRO A 185 18.99 0.57 -49.89
CA PRO A 185 20.34 0.55 -50.43
C PRO A 185 21.00 1.91 -50.20
N CYS A 186 22.21 1.87 -49.64
CA CYS A 186 23.07 3.03 -49.47
C CYS A 186 23.45 3.55 -50.85
N SER A 187 22.79 4.62 -51.32
CA SER A 187 23.18 5.31 -52.55
C SER A 187 24.42 6.15 -52.25
N ALA A 188 25.53 5.79 -52.90
CA ALA A 188 26.71 6.62 -53.02
C ALA A 188 26.42 7.84 -53.91
N ALA A 189 26.96 8.99 -53.53
CA ALA A 189 27.25 10.15 -54.38
C ALA A 189 28.57 10.70 -53.85
N ALA A 190 29.69 10.43 -54.52
CA ALA A 190 30.25 11.15 -55.68
C ALA A 190 30.79 12.52 -55.27
#